data_AF-A0A3G6PS68-F1
#
_entry.id   AF-A0A3G6PS68-F1
#
_cell.length_a   1.000
_cell.length_b   1.000
_cell.length_c   1.000
_cell.angle_alpha   90.00
_cell.angle_beta   90.00
_cell.angle_gamma   90.00
#
_symmetry.space_group_name_H-M   'P 1'
#
loop_
_entity.id
_entity.type
_entity.pdbx_description
1 polymer ?
#
loop_
_entity_poly.entity_id
_entity_poly.type
_entity_poly.pdbx_seq_one_letter_code
_entity_poly.pdbx_strand_id
1 'polypeptide(L)'
;MVGGYIEKGNWTESKYSTTGYITLLTFIVTFVYENYNRLGFYFQSKVLLKNTDVRVSISYLYRIKVENEYLLVKSRTRKYFQPVGGCYKTLPGCERKFEELDVRPDRKFETEKGIAKNDLRVHVKGKNLIEFLKWFDSKEDREISPWREFCEELIATEILTWRPFRYIDYRFKKKIQSPIIDLDMGGKGLFIYEVFDLVINDEQMPLLKDLKNKTSENYIWVTDEVIQTLGHETGSKSFPHEIGPHTKYAQNLKWSK
;
A
#
# COMPACT_ATOMS: atom_id res chain seq x y z
N MET A 1 34.17 -33.89 -31.25
CA MET A 1 35.49 -33.78 -30.58
C MET A 1 35.67 -32.34 -30.14
N VAL A 2 35.38 -32.03 -28.87
CA VAL A 2 35.82 -30.79 -28.23
C VAL A 2 37.09 -31.18 -27.47
N GLY A 3 38.24 -30.85 -28.05
CA GLY A 3 39.54 -31.19 -27.48
C GLY A 3 39.77 -30.41 -26.20
N GLY A 4 39.67 -31.08 -25.05
CA GLY A 4 40.06 -30.53 -23.77
C GLY A 4 41.58 -30.43 -23.71
N TYR A 5 42.11 -29.22 -23.89
CA TYR A 5 43.47 -28.89 -23.50
C TYR A 5 43.46 -28.68 -21.99
N ILE A 6 43.80 -29.72 -21.22
CA ILE A 6 44.00 -29.58 -19.77
C ILE A 6 45.42 -29.07 -19.58
N GLU A 7 45.57 -27.75 -19.45
CA GLU A 7 46.80 -27.12 -18.99
C GLU A 7 47.09 -27.61 -17.56
N LYS A 8 48.24 -28.26 -17.36
CA LYS A 8 48.82 -28.47 -16.03
C LYS A 8 49.41 -27.15 -15.55
N GLY A 9 48.55 -26.27 -15.06
CA GLY A 9 48.91 -25.01 -14.42
C GLY A 9 47.83 -24.64 -13.40
N ASN A 10 48.17 -23.83 -12.40
CA ASN A 10 47.22 -23.34 -11.41
C ASN A 10 45.97 -22.81 -12.14
N TRP A 11 44.79 -23.39 -11.86
CA TRP A 11 43.52 -23.03 -12.50
C TRP A 11 43.16 -21.54 -12.34
N THR A 12 43.88 -20.82 -11.49
CA THR A 12 43.76 -19.38 -11.24
C THR A 12 44.53 -18.50 -12.24
N GLU A 13 45.42 -19.06 -13.08
CA GLU A 13 46.37 -18.29 -13.90
C GLU A 13 46.08 -18.27 -15.41
N SER A 14 45.09 -19.02 -15.91
CA SER A 14 44.76 -18.98 -17.34
C SER A 14 44.00 -17.69 -17.71
N LYS A 15 44.22 -17.15 -18.91
CA LYS A 15 43.45 -15.98 -19.41
C LYS A 15 41.94 -16.26 -19.46
N TYR A 16 41.56 -17.51 -19.76
CA TYR A 16 40.16 -17.94 -19.80
C TYR A 16 39.51 -17.97 -18.41
N SER A 17 40.24 -18.39 -17.36
CA SER A 17 39.76 -18.32 -15.98
C SER A 17 39.60 -16.87 -15.53
N THR A 18 40.53 -15.98 -15.87
CA THR A 18 40.43 -14.54 -15.55
C THR A 18 39.22 -13.89 -16.22
N THR A 19 38.98 -14.16 -17.51
CA THR A 19 37.78 -13.67 -18.21
C THR A 19 36.49 -14.25 -17.61
N GLY A 20 36.49 -15.52 -17.22
CA GLY A 20 35.38 -16.15 -16.52
C GLY A 20 35.06 -15.49 -15.17
N TYR A 21 36.07 -15.20 -14.36
CA TYR A 21 35.90 -14.50 -13.07
C TYR A 21 35.38 -13.07 -13.25
N ILE A 22 35.94 -12.32 -14.21
CA ILE A 22 35.47 -10.96 -14.52
C ILE A 22 34.00 -11.00 -14.92
N THR A 23 33.62 -11.93 -15.81
CA THR A 23 32.23 -12.08 -16.27
C THR A 23 31.30 -12.40 -15.11
N LEU A 24 31.66 -13.36 -14.26
CA LEU A 24 30.88 -13.72 -13.07
C LEU A 24 30.75 -12.55 -12.09
N LEU A 25 31.83 -11.82 -11.84
CA LEU A 25 31.83 -10.64 -10.98
C LEU A 25 30.91 -9.55 -11.54
N THR A 26 30.98 -9.29 -12.84
CA THR A 26 30.07 -8.34 -13.51
C THR A 26 28.62 -8.77 -13.34
N PHE A 27 28.29 -10.06 -13.57
CA PHE A 27 26.93 -10.56 -13.33
C PHE A 27 26.46 -10.37 -11.89
N ILE A 28 27.32 -10.65 -10.89
CA ILE A 28 27.00 -10.47 -9.48
C ILE A 28 26.78 -8.99 -9.16
N VAL A 29 27.67 -8.11 -9.62
CA VAL A 29 27.57 -6.66 -9.39
C VAL A 29 26.29 -6.10 -10.01
N THR A 30 26.00 -6.47 -11.27
CA THR A 30 24.76 -6.08 -11.94
C THR A 30 23.53 -6.62 -11.21
N PHE A 31 23.53 -7.89 -10.80
CA PHE A 31 22.42 -8.48 -10.04
C PHE A 31 22.17 -7.75 -8.72
N VAL A 32 23.23 -7.45 -7.96
CA VAL A 32 23.13 -6.71 -6.70
C VAL A 32 22.64 -5.29 -6.95
N TYR A 33 23.18 -4.60 -7.97
CA TYR A 33 22.77 -3.25 -8.33
C TYR A 33 21.30 -3.18 -8.77
N GLU A 34 20.82 -4.15 -9.53
CA GLU A 34 19.41 -4.20 -9.96
C GLU A 34 18.45 -4.59 -8.83
N ASN A 35 18.93 -5.33 -7.81
CA ASN A 35 18.09 -5.89 -6.75
C ASN A 35 18.37 -5.31 -5.36
N TYR A 36 19.18 -4.25 -5.23
CA TYR A 36 19.67 -3.75 -3.94
C TYR A 36 18.54 -3.45 -2.93
N ASN A 37 17.43 -2.85 -3.37
CA ASN A 37 16.27 -2.58 -2.52
C ASN A 37 15.60 -3.87 -2.00
N ARG A 38 15.50 -4.89 -2.86
CA ARG A 38 14.91 -6.19 -2.52
C ARG A 38 15.81 -6.97 -1.58
N LEU A 39 17.12 -6.96 -1.83
CA LEU A 39 18.13 -7.58 -0.97
C LEU A 39 18.19 -6.88 0.39
N GLY A 40 18.13 -5.55 0.42
CA GLY A 40 18.07 -4.77 1.65
C GLY A 40 16.83 -5.10 2.49
N PHE A 41 15.66 -5.15 1.86
CA PHE A 41 14.42 -5.59 2.53
C PHE A 41 14.50 -7.04 3.02
N TYR A 42 15.10 -7.94 2.24
CA TYR A 42 15.33 -9.32 2.65
C TYR A 42 16.22 -9.43 3.88
N PHE A 43 17.36 -8.74 3.87
CA PHE A 43 18.28 -8.70 5.00
C PHE A 43 17.63 -8.09 6.24
N GLN A 44 16.94 -6.95 6.07
CA GLN A 44 16.24 -6.29 7.16
C GLN A 44 15.18 -7.20 7.80
N SER A 45 14.37 -7.89 7.00
CA SER A 45 13.30 -8.76 7.49
C SER A 45 13.82 -10.08 8.09
N LYS A 46 14.66 -10.82 7.36
CA LYS A 46 15.11 -12.18 7.72
C LYS A 46 16.27 -12.19 8.72
N VAL A 47 17.08 -11.14 8.78
CA VAL A 47 18.27 -11.06 9.64
C VAL A 47 18.03 -10.08 10.79
N LEU A 48 17.87 -8.79 10.49
CA LEU A 48 17.80 -7.75 11.53
C LEU A 48 16.53 -7.85 12.40
N LEU A 49 15.38 -8.12 11.76
CA LEU A 49 14.08 -8.17 12.42
C LEU A 49 13.52 -9.58 12.54
N LYS A 50 14.37 -10.61 12.43
CA LYS A 50 13.98 -12.03 12.34
C LYS A 50 12.88 -12.42 13.33
N ASN A 51 13.05 -12.06 14.61
CA ASN A 51 12.13 -12.42 15.70
C ASN A 51 11.29 -11.23 16.20
N THR A 52 11.44 -10.07 15.57
CA THR A 52 10.71 -8.85 15.91
C THR A 52 9.35 -8.87 15.24
N ASP A 53 8.32 -8.47 15.97
CA ASP A 53 6.99 -8.26 15.40
C ASP A 53 6.95 -6.97 14.59
N VAL A 54 6.63 -7.10 13.30
CA VAL A 54 6.37 -5.99 12.40
C VAL A 54 4.86 -5.88 12.25
N ARG A 55 4.31 -4.73 12.60
CA ARG A 55 2.91 -4.41 12.32
C ARG A 55 2.75 -4.11 10.83
N VAL A 56 1.96 -4.91 10.14
CA VAL A 56 1.64 -4.72 8.72
C VAL A 56 0.21 -4.19 8.62
N SER A 57 0.03 -3.08 7.90
CA SER A 57 -1.27 -2.50 7.59
C SER A 57 -1.43 -2.42 6.09
N ILE A 58 -2.38 -3.17 5.53
CA ILE A 58 -2.62 -3.21 4.08
C ILE A 58 -4.00 -2.65 3.78
N SER A 59 -4.02 -1.57 3.02
CA SER A 59 -5.23 -0.82 2.69
C SER A 59 -5.34 -0.57 1.20
N TYR A 60 -6.54 -0.22 0.75
CA TYR A 60 -6.76 0.34 -0.57
C TYR A 60 -7.34 1.74 -0.46
N LEU A 61 -7.04 2.58 -1.45
CA LEU A 61 -7.43 3.99 -1.50
C LEU A 61 -7.92 4.33 -2.90
N TYR A 62 -9.08 4.99 -2.99
CA TYR A 62 -9.60 5.56 -4.22
C TYR A 62 -9.13 7.00 -4.40
N ARG A 63 -8.76 7.32 -5.63
CA ARG A 63 -8.69 8.70 -6.13
C ARG A 63 -9.93 8.94 -6.98
N ILE A 64 -10.81 9.78 -6.47
CA ILE A 64 -12.03 10.20 -7.16
C ILE A 64 -11.80 11.64 -7.58
N LYS A 65 -11.58 11.85 -8.88
CA LYS A 65 -11.19 13.14 -9.42
C LYS A 65 -12.29 13.69 -10.32
N VAL A 66 -12.65 14.95 -10.09
CA VAL A 66 -13.51 15.73 -11.00
C VAL A 66 -12.77 17.01 -11.33
N GLU A 67 -12.52 17.25 -12.62
CA GLU A 67 -11.77 18.41 -13.11
C GLU A 67 -10.35 18.48 -12.50
N ASN A 68 -10.07 19.46 -11.64
CA ASN A 68 -8.78 19.66 -10.97
C ASN A 68 -8.78 19.26 -9.48
N GLU A 69 -9.89 18.72 -8.98
CA GLU A 69 -10.08 18.44 -7.55
C GLU A 69 -10.36 16.96 -7.28
N TYR A 70 -10.04 16.56 -6.06
CA TYR A 70 -10.22 15.21 -5.54
C TYR A 70 -11.20 15.23 -4.37
N LEU A 71 -12.10 14.26 -4.36
CA LEU A 71 -13.01 14.02 -3.24
C LEU A 71 -12.25 13.31 -2.11
N LEU A 72 -12.27 13.91 -0.93
CA LEU A 72 -11.81 13.31 0.32
C LEU A 72 -12.98 13.21 1.29
N VAL A 73 -13.00 12.15 2.11
CA VAL A 73 -14.02 11.92 3.15
C VAL A 73 -13.40 12.09 4.53
N LYS A 74 -14.21 12.48 5.51
CA LYS A 74 -13.79 12.64 6.90
C LYS A 74 -13.51 11.26 7.49
N SER A 75 -12.34 11.09 8.12
CA SER A 75 -12.00 9.85 8.79
C SER A 75 -12.99 9.56 9.92
N ARG A 76 -13.46 8.31 10.00
CA ARG A 76 -14.35 7.86 11.07
C ARG A 76 -13.68 7.81 12.45
N THR A 77 -12.35 7.71 12.48
CA THR A 77 -11.58 7.49 13.72
C THR A 77 -10.61 8.62 14.04
N ARG A 78 -10.38 9.54 13.09
CA ARG A 78 -9.40 10.63 13.19
C ARG A 78 -10.03 11.96 12.79
N LYS A 79 -9.40 13.06 13.16
CA LYS A 79 -9.90 14.42 12.91
C LYS A 79 -9.39 15.01 11.58
N TYR A 80 -9.10 14.15 10.59
CA TYR A 80 -8.61 14.57 9.27
C TYR A 80 -9.47 14.00 8.14
N PHE A 81 -9.33 14.58 6.95
CA PHE A 81 -9.86 14.07 5.70
C PHE A 81 -8.87 13.14 5.00
N GLN A 82 -9.39 12.15 4.29
CA GLN A 82 -8.64 11.08 3.64
C GLN A 82 -9.30 10.64 2.34
N PRO A 83 -8.59 9.94 1.44
CA PRO A 83 -9.21 9.33 0.27
C PRO A 83 -10.18 8.25 0.72
N VAL A 84 -11.19 7.98 -0.12
CA VAL A 84 -12.14 6.89 0.15
C VAL A 84 -11.39 5.56 0.18
N GLY A 85 -11.52 4.78 1.25
CA GLY A 85 -10.79 3.53 1.39
C GLY A 85 -10.58 3.06 2.81
N GLY A 86 -9.91 1.92 2.94
CA GLY A 86 -9.75 1.27 4.23
C GLY A 86 -8.94 -0.01 4.13
N CYS A 87 -8.91 -0.74 5.24
CA CYS A 87 -8.09 -1.94 5.34
C CYS A 87 -8.74 -3.10 4.59
N TYR A 88 -7.94 -3.85 3.84
CA TYR A 88 -8.38 -5.13 3.28
C TYR A 88 -8.83 -6.09 4.38
N LYS A 89 -9.80 -6.95 4.07
CA LYS A 89 -10.22 -8.03 4.96
C LYS A 89 -9.68 -9.41 4.54
N THR A 90 -9.44 -10.27 5.52
CA THR A 90 -9.30 -11.71 5.32
C THR A 90 -10.66 -12.35 5.08
N LEU A 91 -10.65 -13.49 4.39
CA LEU A 91 -11.81 -14.35 4.20
C LEU A 91 -11.59 -15.69 4.90
N PRO A 92 -12.66 -16.45 5.20
CA PRO A 92 -12.53 -17.81 5.70
C PRO A 92 -11.65 -18.65 4.76
N GLY A 93 -10.72 -19.44 5.31
CA GLY A 93 -9.72 -20.20 4.57
C GLY A 93 -8.28 -19.76 4.89
N CYS A 94 -8.08 -18.50 5.28
CA CYS A 94 -6.74 -17.96 5.54
C CYS A 94 -6.10 -18.49 6.84
N GLU A 95 -6.86 -19.17 7.71
CA GLU A 95 -6.44 -19.55 9.07
C GLU A 95 -5.19 -20.42 9.06
N ARG A 96 -5.15 -21.42 8.17
CA ARG A 96 -3.98 -22.31 8.03
C ARG A 96 -2.73 -21.52 7.67
N LYS A 97 -2.86 -20.53 6.79
CA LYS A 97 -1.72 -19.71 6.36
C LYS A 97 -1.27 -18.75 7.45
N PHE A 98 -2.22 -18.24 8.24
CA PHE A 98 -1.93 -17.37 9.36
C PHE A 98 -1.25 -18.13 10.50
N GLU A 99 -1.66 -19.36 10.78
CA GLU A 99 -1.00 -20.25 11.74
C GLU A 99 0.42 -20.61 11.30
N GLU A 100 0.61 -21.02 10.04
CA GLU A 100 1.92 -21.32 9.44
C GLU A 100 2.91 -20.15 9.59
N LEU A 101 2.41 -18.92 9.42
CA LEU A 101 3.21 -17.70 9.42
C LEU A 101 3.24 -16.96 10.77
N ASP A 102 2.61 -17.50 11.83
CA ASP A 102 2.48 -16.86 13.15
C ASP A 102 1.91 -15.42 13.04
N VAL A 103 0.87 -15.26 12.23
CA VAL A 103 0.19 -13.98 12.00
C VAL A 103 -0.80 -13.73 13.12
N ARG A 104 -0.69 -12.58 13.78
CA ARG A 104 -1.57 -12.19 14.89
C ARG A 104 -2.37 -10.94 14.53
N PRO A 105 -3.70 -10.92 14.73
CA PRO A 105 -4.50 -9.73 14.46
C PRO A 105 -4.11 -8.57 15.38
N ASP A 106 -4.13 -7.34 14.85
CA ASP A 106 -3.99 -6.13 15.64
C ASP A 106 -5.29 -5.85 16.41
N ARG A 107 -5.30 -6.21 17.69
CA ARG A 107 -6.48 -6.02 18.56
C ARG A 107 -6.58 -4.62 19.17
N LYS A 108 -5.69 -3.69 18.81
CA LYS A 108 -5.73 -2.32 19.38
C LYS A 108 -6.81 -1.43 18.78
N PHE A 109 -7.44 -1.87 17.69
CA PHE A 109 -8.48 -1.10 17.01
C PHE A 109 -9.85 -1.75 17.21
N GLU A 110 -10.67 -1.10 18.02
CA GLU A 110 -12.10 -1.38 18.13
C GLU A 110 -12.86 -0.49 17.13
N THR A 111 -13.81 -1.10 16.43
CA THR A 111 -14.79 -0.39 15.61
C THR A 111 -16.11 -0.32 16.37
N GLU A 112 -17.06 0.47 15.89
CA GLU A 112 -18.44 0.50 16.42
C GLU A 112 -19.10 -0.90 16.49
N LYS A 113 -18.61 -1.87 15.70
CA LYS A 113 -19.08 -3.26 15.64
C LYS A 113 -18.19 -4.24 16.43
N GLY A 114 -17.27 -3.74 17.27
CA GLY A 114 -16.31 -4.52 18.05
C GLY A 114 -14.92 -4.62 17.41
N ILE A 115 -14.09 -5.55 17.89
CA ILE A 115 -12.73 -5.78 17.37
C ILE A 115 -12.82 -6.09 15.86
N ALA A 116 -12.03 -5.39 15.05
CA ALA A 116 -11.94 -5.62 13.60
C ALA A 116 -11.20 -6.95 13.30
N LYS A 117 -11.86 -8.08 13.56
CA LYS A 117 -11.24 -9.42 13.62
C LYS A 117 -10.60 -9.88 12.31
N ASN A 118 -11.01 -9.33 11.17
CA ASN A 118 -10.59 -9.79 9.84
C ASN A 118 -9.75 -8.75 9.09
N ASP A 119 -9.40 -7.62 9.70
CA ASP A 119 -8.64 -6.61 8.99
C ASP A 119 -7.18 -7.06 8.78
N LEU A 120 -6.61 -6.76 7.62
CA LEU A 120 -5.18 -6.88 7.32
C LEU A 120 -4.35 -5.76 7.99
N ARG A 121 -4.66 -5.56 9.27
CA ARG A 121 -3.87 -4.89 10.29
C ARG A 121 -3.40 -5.99 11.23
N VAL A 122 -2.20 -6.50 10.99
CA VAL A 122 -1.68 -7.71 11.64
C VAL A 122 -0.25 -7.51 12.13
N HIS A 123 0.20 -8.36 13.03
CA HIS A 123 1.59 -8.49 13.45
C HIS A 123 2.17 -9.77 12.84
N VAL A 124 3.32 -9.63 12.19
CA VAL A 124 4.06 -10.73 11.56
C VAL A 124 5.50 -10.67 12.01
N LYS A 125 6.09 -11.80 12.36
CA LYS A 125 7.54 -11.88 12.65
C LYS A 125 8.34 -11.52 11.40
N GLY A 126 9.42 -10.74 11.52
CA GLY A 126 10.24 -10.35 10.37
C GLY A 126 10.70 -11.54 9.51
N LYS A 127 10.99 -12.69 10.13
CA LYS A 127 11.34 -13.93 9.41
C LYS A 127 10.24 -14.45 8.47
N ASN A 128 8.97 -14.14 8.72
CA ASN A 128 7.80 -14.59 7.96
C ASN A 128 7.21 -13.46 7.08
N LEU A 129 7.77 -12.25 7.16
CA LEU A 129 7.21 -11.07 6.50
C LEU A 129 7.16 -11.22 4.98
N ILE A 130 8.20 -11.77 4.37
CA ILE A 130 8.26 -11.97 2.92
C ILE A 130 7.20 -12.98 2.47
N GLU A 131 7.07 -14.10 3.18
CA GLU A 131 6.08 -15.13 2.89
C GLU A 131 4.65 -14.59 3.07
N PHE A 132 4.42 -13.76 4.09
CA PHE A 132 3.15 -13.07 4.27
C PHE A 132 2.82 -12.14 3.11
N LEU A 133 3.79 -11.35 2.62
CA LEU A 133 3.58 -10.49 1.46
C LEU A 133 3.33 -11.28 0.17
N LYS A 134 3.97 -12.45 0.00
CA LYS A 134 3.68 -13.36 -1.11
C LYS A 134 2.26 -13.91 -1.05
N TRP A 135 1.78 -14.28 0.15
CA TRP A 135 0.38 -14.67 0.33
C TRP A 135 -0.57 -13.51 0.02
N PHE A 136 -0.27 -12.29 0.48
CA PHE A 136 -1.09 -11.13 0.11
C PHE A 136 -1.15 -10.97 -1.42
N ASP A 137 -0.02 -11.11 -2.11
CA ASP A 137 0.03 -10.98 -3.58
C ASP A 137 -0.65 -12.14 -4.33
N SER A 138 -0.84 -13.31 -3.71
CA SER A 138 -1.54 -14.45 -4.32
C SER A 138 -3.05 -14.24 -4.44
N LYS A 139 -3.61 -13.30 -3.66
CA LYS A 139 -5.06 -13.02 -3.57
C LYS A 139 -5.90 -14.16 -2.97
N GLU A 140 -5.25 -15.18 -2.41
CA GLU A 140 -5.90 -16.32 -1.76
C GLU A 140 -6.55 -15.88 -0.44
N ASP A 141 -7.81 -16.28 -0.23
CA ASP A 141 -8.56 -16.11 1.02
C ASP A 141 -8.51 -14.70 1.63
N ARG A 142 -8.57 -13.68 0.77
CA ARG A 142 -8.71 -12.27 1.16
C ARG A 142 -9.64 -11.50 0.22
N GLU A 143 -10.08 -10.36 0.70
CA GLU A 143 -10.76 -9.36 -0.12
C GLU A 143 -9.83 -8.93 -1.29
N ILE A 144 -10.40 -8.87 -2.49
CA ILE A 144 -9.67 -8.52 -3.73
C ILE A 144 -10.25 -7.29 -4.44
N SER A 145 -11.39 -6.79 -3.96
CA SER A 145 -12.09 -5.65 -4.54
C SER A 145 -12.12 -4.51 -3.53
N PRO A 146 -11.82 -3.27 -3.96
CA PRO A 146 -11.97 -2.09 -3.12
C PRO A 146 -13.44 -1.65 -2.92
N TRP A 147 -14.40 -2.32 -3.55
CA TRP A 147 -15.82 -1.93 -3.59
C TRP A 147 -16.48 -1.74 -2.23
N ARG A 148 -16.08 -2.54 -1.23
CA ARG A 148 -16.67 -2.48 0.11
C ARG A 148 -16.49 -1.09 0.76
N GLU A 149 -15.31 -0.50 0.70
CA GLU A 149 -15.10 0.82 1.35
C GLU A 149 -15.76 1.94 0.56
N PHE A 150 -15.84 1.80 -0.78
CA PHE A 150 -16.65 2.74 -1.57
C PHE A 150 -18.10 2.74 -1.08
N CYS A 151 -18.69 1.56 -0.86
CA CYS A 151 -20.03 1.45 -0.30
C CYS A 151 -20.11 2.03 1.11
N GLU A 152 -19.21 1.62 2.00
CA GLU A 152 -19.24 2.03 3.41
C GLU A 152 -19.05 3.54 3.59
N GLU A 153 -18.15 4.16 2.84
CA GLU A 153 -17.79 5.57 3.04
C GLU A 153 -18.59 6.55 2.17
N LEU A 154 -19.16 6.13 1.03
CA LEU A 154 -19.91 7.02 0.14
C LEU A 154 -21.41 6.71 0.05
N ILE A 155 -21.78 5.43 -0.02
CA ILE A 155 -23.20 5.05 -0.21
C ILE A 155 -23.92 4.97 1.13
N ALA A 156 -23.35 4.25 2.10
CA ALA A 156 -23.96 4.07 3.42
C ALA A 156 -23.99 5.36 4.24
N THR A 157 -23.14 6.32 3.92
CA THR A 157 -23.12 7.69 4.48
C THR A 157 -23.99 8.68 3.70
N GLU A 158 -24.66 8.21 2.65
CA GLU A 158 -25.55 9.01 1.78
C GLU A 158 -24.85 10.19 1.07
N ILE A 159 -23.52 10.19 0.98
CA ILE A 159 -22.75 11.14 0.17
C ILE A 159 -23.08 10.94 -1.32
N LEU A 160 -23.22 9.69 -1.75
CA LEU A 160 -23.63 9.31 -3.10
C LEU A 160 -24.88 8.44 -3.05
N THR A 161 -25.74 8.60 -4.06
CA THR A 161 -26.92 7.75 -4.20
C THR A 161 -26.55 6.38 -4.74
N TRP A 162 -27.17 5.32 -4.22
CA TRP A 162 -26.84 3.94 -4.60
C TRP A 162 -27.04 3.64 -6.09
N ARG A 163 -28.18 4.04 -6.68
CA ARG A 163 -28.60 3.54 -8.00
C ARG A 163 -27.60 3.83 -9.15
N PRO A 164 -27.03 5.05 -9.26
CA PRO A 164 -26.05 5.39 -10.31
C PRO A 164 -24.65 4.83 -10.04
N PHE A 165 -24.36 4.49 -8.78
CA PHE A 165 -23.07 3.96 -8.35
C PHE A 165 -23.11 2.46 -8.05
N ARG A 166 -24.24 1.76 -8.28
CA ARG A 166 -24.37 0.32 -8.01
C ARG A 166 -23.34 -0.53 -8.75
N TYR A 167 -22.86 -0.03 -9.89
CA TYR A 167 -21.74 -0.55 -10.64
C TYR A 167 -20.75 0.60 -10.86
N ILE A 168 -19.50 0.38 -10.46
CA ILE A 168 -18.41 1.31 -10.71
C ILE A 168 -17.32 0.59 -11.47
N ASP A 169 -16.70 1.32 -12.37
CA ASP A 169 -15.43 0.92 -12.96
C ASP A 169 -14.29 1.60 -12.20
N TYR A 170 -13.19 0.90 -12.01
CA TYR A 170 -12.00 1.46 -11.38
C TYR A 170 -10.73 0.87 -11.98
N ARG A 171 -9.67 1.67 -12.00
CA ARG A 171 -8.37 1.29 -12.54
C ARG A 171 -7.37 1.17 -11.42
N PHE A 172 -6.76 -0.01 -11.27
CA PHE A 172 -5.59 -0.15 -10.41
C PHE A 172 -4.44 0.72 -10.93
N LYS A 173 -3.83 1.49 -10.03
CA LYS A 173 -2.72 2.40 -10.36
C LYS A 173 -1.40 1.88 -9.89
N LYS A 174 -1.30 1.58 -8.59
CA LYS A 174 -0.05 1.13 -8.00
C LYS A 174 -0.26 0.54 -6.62
N LYS A 175 0.58 -0.44 -6.28
CA LYS A 175 0.84 -0.85 -4.91
C LYS A 175 2.02 -0.03 -4.37
N ILE A 176 1.75 0.80 -3.37
CA ILE A 176 2.76 1.58 -2.65
C ILE A 176 3.12 0.79 -1.39
N GLN A 177 4.41 0.64 -1.12
CA GLN A 177 4.91 0.02 0.10
C GLN A 177 5.86 0.98 0.81
N SER A 178 5.67 1.19 2.10
CA SER A 178 6.60 1.94 2.94
C SER A 178 7.89 1.15 3.17
N PRO A 179 9.01 1.78 3.54
CA PRO A 179 10.04 1.07 4.27
C PRO A 179 9.49 0.54 5.61
N ILE A 180 10.20 -0.38 6.26
CA ILE A 180 9.89 -0.70 7.66
C ILE A 180 10.31 0.49 8.52
N ILE A 181 9.34 1.13 9.17
CA ILE A 181 9.54 2.33 10.00
C ILE A 181 9.34 2.03 11.48
N ASP A 182 9.83 2.92 12.34
CA ASP A 182 9.42 2.97 13.73
C ASP A 182 8.03 3.63 13.83
N LEU A 183 7.17 3.05 14.67
CA LEU A 183 5.84 3.57 14.96
C LEU A 183 5.89 4.51 16.17
N ASP A 184 5.04 5.53 16.17
CA ASP A 184 4.95 6.50 17.28
C ASP A 184 4.58 5.83 18.63
N MET A 185 3.82 4.74 18.58
CA MET A 185 3.45 3.94 19.76
C MET A 185 4.51 2.88 20.13
N GLY A 186 5.69 2.94 19.50
CA GLY A 186 6.75 1.94 19.62
C GLY A 186 6.55 0.72 18.71
N GLY A 187 7.67 0.08 18.39
CA GLY A 187 7.72 -1.09 17.51
C GLY A 187 7.90 -0.74 16.04
N LYS A 188 7.93 -1.77 15.19
CA LYS A 188 8.17 -1.66 13.75
C LYS A 188 6.87 -1.74 12.95
N GLY A 189 6.77 -0.96 11.88
CA GLY A 189 5.59 -0.87 11.02
C GLY A 189 5.91 -0.93 9.53
N LEU A 190 5.04 -1.59 8.76
CA LEU A 190 5.04 -1.63 7.31
C LEU A 190 3.63 -1.29 6.80
N PHE A 191 3.53 -0.33 5.90
CA PHE A 191 2.27 0.13 5.34
C PHE A 191 2.23 -0.16 3.83
N ILE A 192 1.11 -0.74 3.38
CA ILE A 192 0.86 -1.01 1.97
C ILE A 192 -0.45 -0.34 1.57
N TYR A 193 -0.42 0.38 0.46
CA TYR A 193 -1.59 1.03 -0.13
C TYR A 193 -1.74 0.60 -1.58
N GLU A 194 -2.83 -0.07 -1.92
CA GLU A 194 -3.24 -0.27 -3.31
C GLU A 194 -4.14 0.89 -3.75
N VAL A 195 -3.66 1.67 -4.73
CA VAL A 195 -4.33 2.89 -5.17
C VAL A 195 -5.15 2.60 -6.43
N PHE A 196 -6.39 3.07 -6.44
CA PHE A 196 -7.33 2.92 -7.54
C PHE A 196 -7.85 4.28 -8.01
N ASP A 197 -7.97 4.49 -9.31
CA ASP A 197 -8.71 5.63 -9.87
C ASP A 197 -10.14 5.18 -10.15
N LEU A 198 -11.14 5.94 -9.69
CA LEU A 198 -12.52 5.73 -10.14
C LEU A 198 -12.62 6.11 -11.62
N VAL A 199 -13.20 5.24 -12.44
CA VAL A 199 -13.52 5.51 -13.84
C VAL A 199 -14.96 5.99 -13.89
N ILE A 200 -15.13 7.31 -13.97
CA ILE A 200 -16.43 7.97 -13.93
C ILE A 200 -17.08 7.87 -15.32
N ASN A 201 -18.32 7.38 -15.37
CA ASN A 201 -19.12 7.33 -16.59
C ASN A 201 -20.05 8.55 -16.74
N ASP A 202 -20.77 8.62 -17.86
CA ASP A 202 -21.65 9.74 -18.20
C ASP A 202 -22.84 9.92 -17.24
N GLU A 203 -23.30 8.85 -16.56
CA GLU A 203 -24.34 8.92 -15.53
C GLU A 203 -23.80 9.49 -14.21
N GLN A 204 -22.56 9.14 -13.86
CA GLN A 204 -21.93 9.48 -12.58
C GLN A 204 -21.31 10.89 -12.57
N MET A 205 -20.75 11.34 -13.70
CA MET A 205 -20.11 12.65 -13.82
C MET A 205 -20.98 13.84 -13.38
N PRO A 206 -22.25 14.00 -13.84
CA PRO A 206 -23.08 15.12 -13.41
C PRO A 206 -23.38 15.07 -11.91
N LEU A 207 -23.52 13.87 -11.32
CA LEU A 207 -23.78 13.70 -9.90
C LEU A 207 -22.59 14.12 -9.04
N LEU A 208 -21.37 13.78 -9.47
CA LEU A 208 -20.15 14.20 -8.76
C LEU A 208 -19.90 15.71 -8.90
N LYS A 209 -20.25 16.31 -10.04
CA LYS A 209 -20.22 17.77 -10.22
C LYS A 209 -21.23 18.47 -9.31
N ASP A 210 -22.45 17.93 -9.19
CA ASP A 210 -23.45 18.45 -8.25
C ASP A 210 -22.97 18.30 -6.79
N LEU A 211 -22.38 17.16 -6.44
CA LEU A 211 -21.81 16.93 -5.10
C LEU A 211 -20.69 17.94 -4.77
N LYS A 212 -19.85 18.27 -5.76
CA LYS A 212 -18.78 19.27 -5.63
C LYS A 212 -19.28 20.68 -5.33
N ASN A 213 -20.48 21.02 -5.81
CA ASN A 213 -21.10 22.33 -5.54
C ASN A 213 -21.78 22.42 -4.17
N LYS A 214 -21.78 21.33 -3.38
CA LYS A 214 -22.39 21.27 -2.04
C LYS A 214 -21.31 21.29 -0.96
N THR A 215 -21.58 22.05 0.10
CA THR A 215 -20.76 22.04 1.31
C THR A 215 -21.20 20.93 2.25
N SER A 216 -20.25 20.23 2.86
CA SER A 216 -20.50 19.19 3.86
C SER A 216 -19.38 19.13 4.89
N GLU A 217 -19.70 18.68 6.11
CA GLU A 217 -18.69 18.35 7.11
C GLU A 217 -18.10 16.95 6.92
N ASN A 218 -18.74 16.11 6.09
CA ASN A 218 -18.38 14.70 5.93
C ASN A 218 -17.43 14.46 4.76
N TYR A 219 -17.32 15.40 3.84
CA TYR A 219 -16.41 15.33 2.70
C TYR A 219 -15.96 16.73 2.26
N ILE A 220 -14.84 16.79 1.56
CA ILE A 220 -14.29 17.99 0.94
C ILE A 220 -13.81 17.69 -0.47
N TRP A 221 -13.77 18.73 -1.30
CA TRP A 221 -13.10 18.72 -2.60
C TRP A 221 -11.86 19.59 -2.49
N VAL A 222 -10.71 19.05 -2.87
CA VAL A 222 -9.42 19.75 -2.75
C VAL A 222 -8.56 19.57 -3.98
N THR A 223 -7.77 20.58 -4.29
CA THR A 223 -6.78 20.53 -5.38
C THR A 223 -5.58 19.66 -4.99
N ASP A 224 -4.76 19.30 -5.99
CA ASP A 224 -3.49 18.60 -5.74
C ASP A 224 -2.58 19.41 -4.80
N GLU A 225 -2.51 20.73 -4.96
CA GLU A 225 -1.69 21.62 -4.14
C GLU A 225 -2.02 21.46 -2.64
N VAL A 226 -3.30 21.51 -2.30
CA VAL A 226 -3.78 21.36 -0.91
C VAL A 226 -3.43 19.96 -0.36
N ILE A 227 -3.48 18.91 -1.19
CA ILE A 227 -3.05 17.57 -0.78
C ILE A 227 -1.55 17.53 -0.51
N GLN A 228 -0.72 18.17 -1.33
CA GLN A 228 0.74 18.17 -1.15
C GLN A 228 1.17 18.89 0.14
N THR A 229 0.40 19.88 0.57
CA THR A 229 0.62 20.65 1.80
C THR A 229 -0.16 20.11 3.01
N LEU A 230 -0.81 18.95 2.87
CA LEU A 230 -1.63 18.29 3.90
C LEU A 230 -2.72 19.22 4.49
N GLY A 231 -3.29 20.09 3.65
CA GLY A 231 -4.37 20.98 4.03
C GLY A 231 -3.96 22.41 4.33
N HIS A 232 -2.69 22.79 4.13
CA HIS A 232 -2.24 24.16 4.31
C HIS A 232 -2.46 24.98 3.03
N GLU A 233 -3.29 26.03 3.10
CA GLU A 233 -3.53 26.93 1.97
C GLU A 233 -2.41 27.97 1.83
N THR A 234 -1.88 28.12 0.62
CA THR A 234 -0.85 29.12 0.32
C THR A 234 -1.43 30.53 0.47
N GLY A 235 -1.03 31.27 1.51
CA GLY A 235 -1.45 32.67 1.75
C GLY A 235 -2.34 32.88 2.98
N SER A 236 -2.81 31.81 3.61
CA SER A 236 -3.47 31.83 4.92
C SER A 236 -2.65 31.05 5.94
N LYS A 237 -2.59 31.50 7.20
CA LYS A 237 -2.02 30.71 8.31
C LYS A 237 -3.01 29.65 8.84
N SER A 238 -4.15 29.44 8.19
CA SER A 238 -5.16 28.47 8.59
C SER A 238 -4.92 27.10 7.96
N PHE A 239 -5.18 26.04 8.74
CA PHE A 239 -5.43 24.70 8.25
C PHE A 239 -6.96 24.53 8.15
N PRO A 240 -7.62 24.93 7.04
CA PRO A 240 -9.06 24.78 6.94
C PRO A 240 -9.49 23.32 7.15
N HIS A 241 -8.67 22.36 6.69
CA HIS A 241 -8.91 20.93 6.84
C HIS A 241 -7.60 20.15 7.03
N GLU A 242 -7.46 19.41 8.13
CA GLU A 242 -6.32 18.48 8.30
C GLU A 242 -6.47 17.31 7.30
N ILE A 243 -5.41 16.98 6.55
CA ILE A 243 -5.41 15.87 5.57
C ILE A 243 -4.44 14.78 6.01
N GLY A 244 -4.89 13.52 5.96
CA GLY A 244 -4.07 12.37 6.32
C GLY A 244 -2.85 12.21 5.39
N PRO A 245 -1.63 11.90 5.91
CA PRO A 245 -0.41 11.80 5.10
C PRO A 245 -0.49 10.79 3.94
N HIS A 246 -1.26 9.71 4.12
CA HIS A 246 -1.43 8.68 3.10
C HIS A 246 -2.15 9.18 1.84
N THR A 247 -2.90 10.29 1.94
CA THR A 247 -3.49 10.99 0.79
C THR A 247 -2.40 11.44 -0.18
N LYS A 248 -1.33 12.05 0.35
CA LYS A 248 -0.17 12.48 -0.44
C LYS A 248 0.55 11.30 -1.09
N TYR A 249 0.60 10.15 -0.41
CA TYR A 249 1.24 8.95 -0.95
C TYR A 249 0.44 8.40 -2.13
N ALA A 250 -0.88 8.29 -1.95
CA ALA A 250 -1.79 7.86 -3.01
C ALA A 250 -1.72 8.80 -4.22
N GLN A 251 -1.65 10.10 -3.98
CA GLN A 251 -1.56 11.09 -5.04
C GLN A 251 -0.26 10.98 -5.84
N ASN A 252 0.87 10.89 -5.13
CA ASN A 252 2.20 10.80 -5.73
C ASN A 252 2.59 9.39 -6.20
N LEU A 253 1.75 8.39 -5.92
CA LEU A 253 2.01 6.97 -6.20
C LEU A 253 3.36 6.50 -5.63
N LYS A 254 3.77 7.06 -4.49
CA LYS A 254 5.02 6.74 -3.80
C LYS A 254 4.89 7.07 -2.32
N TRP A 255 5.58 6.30 -1.49
CA TRP A 255 5.78 6.68 -0.10
C TRP A 255 6.70 7.91 -0.05
N SER A 256 6.31 8.93 0.71
CA SER A 256 7.14 10.10 0.99
C SER A 256 7.06 10.41 2.48
N LYS A 257 8.20 10.66 3.14
CA LYS A 257 8.16 11.25 4.48
C LYS A 257 7.81 12.74 4.38
#